data_AF-A0AAV1TK02-F1
#
_entry.id   AF-A0AAV1TK02-F1
#
_cell.length_a   1.000
_cell.length_b   1.000
_cell.length_c   1.000
_cell.angle_alpha   90.00
_cell.angle_beta   90.00
_cell.angle_gamma   90.00
#
_symmetry.space_group_name_H-M   'P 1'
#
loop_
_entity.id
_entity.type
_entity.pdbx_description
1 polymer ?
#
loop_
_entity_poly.entity_id
_entity_poly.type
_entity_poly.pdbx_seq_one_letter_code
_entity_poly.pdbx_strand_id
1 'polypeptide(L)'
;MVQTQFSKKVKFVRHYGACELATNSPRIFIEDEGIEQQTTVSCTLQTDGTSERAIRTIVTIGRSMLHHAKLNKCFWAEAAMTAIYVKNLLYLEREAKRKRSGETGENEAENTCSLEGGFESD
;
A
#
# COMPACT_ATOMS: atom_id res chain seq x y z
N MET A 1 2.29 -4.51 -16.54
CA MET A 1 0.82 -4.42 -16.50
C MET A 1 0.39 -4.48 -15.03
N VAL A 2 -0.19 -3.39 -14.50
CA VAL A 2 -0.36 -3.21 -13.04
C VAL A 2 -1.50 -4.07 -12.44
N GLN A 3 -2.35 -4.67 -13.29
CA GLN A 3 -3.36 -5.63 -12.88
C GLN A 3 -2.77 -6.95 -12.32
N THR A 4 -1.56 -7.35 -12.73
CA THR A 4 -1.07 -8.74 -12.54
C THR A 4 -0.19 -8.98 -11.32
N GLN A 5 0.29 -7.97 -10.60
CA GLN A 5 1.18 -8.19 -9.43
C GLN A 5 0.43 -8.34 -8.10
N PHE A 6 -0.70 -7.64 -7.94
CA PHE A 6 -1.45 -7.62 -6.68
C PHE A 6 -2.90 -8.08 -6.83
N SER A 7 -3.28 -8.60 -8.02
CA SER A 7 -4.64 -9.04 -8.37
C SER A 7 -5.73 -8.06 -7.94
N LYS A 8 -5.47 -6.75 -8.11
CA LYS A 8 -6.36 -5.65 -7.73
C LYS A 8 -6.51 -4.69 -8.90
N LYS A 9 -7.77 -4.29 -9.16
CA LYS A 9 -8.07 -3.28 -10.17
C LYS A 9 -7.76 -1.89 -9.61
N VAL A 10 -6.93 -1.14 -10.33
CA VAL A 10 -6.62 0.26 -10.02
C VAL A 10 -7.78 1.12 -10.52
N LYS A 11 -8.26 2.06 -9.69
CA LYS A 11 -9.38 2.95 -10.03
C LYS A 11 -8.91 4.27 -10.62
N PHE A 12 -7.88 4.86 -10.01
CA PHE A 12 -7.29 6.12 -10.47
C PHE A 12 -5.79 6.10 -10.20
N VAL A 13 -5.04 6.80 -11.04
CA VAL A 13 -3.60 7.05 -10.91
C VAL A 13 -3.41 8.56 -10.83
N ARG A 14 -2.73 9.02 -9.76
CA ARG A 14 -2.37 10.42 -9.59
C ARG A 14 -0.88 10.58 -9.80
N HIS A 15 -0.47 11.55 -10.61
CA HIS A 15 0.94 11.88 -10.82
C HIS A 15 1.20 13.39 -10.92
N TYR A 16 2.45 13.76 -10.65
CA TYR A 16 2.94 15.13 -10.76
C TYR A 16 3.35 15.40 -12.20
N GLY A 17 2.40 15.70 -13.09
CA GLY A 17 2.67 16.24 -14.44
C GLY A 17 3.87 15.64 -15.19
N ALA A 18 4.19 14.38 -14.95
CA ALA A 18 5.48 13.83 -15.36
C ALA A 18 5.39 13.63 -16.86
N CYS A 19 6.28 14.26 -17.62
CA CYS A 19 6.19 14.26 -19.09
C CYS A 19 6.12 12.83 -19.65
N GLU A 20 6.81 11.89 -18.99
CA GLU A 20 6.78 10.46 -19.31
C GLU A 20 5.37 9.86 -19.19
N LEU A 21 4.58 10.24 -18.17
CA LEU A 21 3.20 9.79 -17.99
C LEU A 21 2.18 10.65 -18.77
N ALA A 22 2.61 11.80 -19.27
CA ALA A 22 1.83 12.66 -20.17
C ALA A 22 2.04 12.32 -21.66
N THR A 23 2.96 11.40 -21.97
CA THR A 23 3.20 10.92 -23.34
C THR A 23 2.02 10.04 -23.81
N ASN A 24 1.77 10.01 -25.13
CA ASN A 24 0.60 9.33 -25.70
C ASN A 24 0.54 7.83 -25.36
N SER A 25 1.68 7.13 -25.29
CA SER A 25 1.69 5.67 -25.03
C SER A 25 1.15 5.27 -23.66
N PRO A 26 1.63 5.82 -22.51
CA PRO A 26 1.05 5.48 -21.21
C PRO A 26 -0.36 6.03 -21.03
N ARG A 27 -0.69 7.16 -21.65
CA ARG A 27 -2.03 7.73 -21.58
C ARG A 27 -3.07 6.80 -22.23
N ILE A 28 -2.78 6.30 -23.43
CA ILE A 28 -3.66 5.34 -24.14
C ILE A 28 -3.84 4.07 -23.29
N PHE A 29 -2.77 3.56 -22.68
CA PHE A 29 -2.86 2.39 -21.81
C PHE A 29 -3.74 2.62 -20.58
N ILE A 30 -3.63 3.78 -19.93
CA ILE A 30 -4.42 4.14 -18.75
C ILE A 30 -5.91 4.29 -19.12
N GLU A 31 -6.20 4.91 -20.28
CA GLU A 31 -7.55 5.07 -20.81
C GLU A 31 -8.18 3.72 -21.22
N ASP A 32 -7.43 2.83 -21.89
CA ASP A 32 -7.88 1.49 -22.31
C ASP A 32 -8.21 0.59 -21.11
N GLU A 33 -7.43 0.71 -20.03
CA GLU A 33 -7.66 0.00 -18.76
C GLU A 33 -8.82 0.60 -17.94
N GLY A 34 -9.40 1.72 -18.38
CA GLY A 34 -10.47 2.44 -17.69
C GLY A 34 -10.02 3.03 -16.36
N ILE A 35 -8.75 3.41 -16.24
CA ILE A 35 -8.16 4.00 -15.04
C ILE A 35 -8.23 5.53 -15.16
N GLU A 36 -8.76 6.21 -14.15
CA GLU A 36 -8.84 7.67 -14.17
C GLU A 36 -7.45 8.30 -13.92
N GLN A 37 -6.98 9.17 -14.82
CA GLN A 37 -5.72 9.88 -14.66
C GLN A 37 -5.94 11.26 -14.01
N GLN A 38 -5.36 11.46 -12.83
CA GLN A 38 -5.39 12.73 -12.13
C GLN A 38 -4.01 13.40 -12.21
N THR A 39 -3.93 14.53 -12.91
CA THR A 39 -2.70 15.33 -12.98
C THR A 39 -2.80 16.47 -11.98
N THR A 40 -1.91 16.49 -11.00
CA THR A 40 -1.87 17.57 -10.01
C THR A 40 -1.05 18.73 -10.59
N VAL A 41 -1.64 19.93 -10.71
CA VAL A 41 -0.88 21.15 -11.06
C VAL A 41 0.00 21.54 -9.86
N SER A 42 1.29 21.72 -10.12
CA SER A 42 2.30 22.28 -9.22
C SER A 42 2.25 21.82 -7.76
N CYS A 43 3.04 20.79 -7.44
CA CYS A 43 3.65 20.55 -6.12
C CYS A 43 2.82 20.93 -4.91
N THR A 44 1.62 20.37 -4.81
CA THR A 44 1.05 20.22 -3.47
C THR A 44 1.82 19.08 -2.81
N LEU A 45 2.95 19.44 -2.19
CA LEU A 45 3.83 18.60 -1.36
C LEU A 45 3.09 17.74 -0.31
N GLN A 46 1.80 17.99 -0.13
CA GLN A 46 0.89 17.29 0.77
C GLN A 46 0.19 16.07 0.15
N THR A 47 -0.04 16.03 -1.17
CA THR A 47 -0.81 14.95 -1.82
C THR A 47 0.04 13.78 -2.31
N ASP A 48 1.32 14.01 -2.64
CA ASP A 48 2.24 12.94 -3.06
C ASP A 48 3.11 12.40 -1.92
N GLY A 49 2.85 12.86 -0.69
CA GLY A 49 3.66 12.50 0.47
C GLY A 49 3.73 10.99 0.73
N THR A 50 2.71 10.21 0.34
CA THR A 50 2.73 8.75 0.56
C THR A 50 3.68 8.03 -0.38
N SER A 51 3.67 8.37 -1.67
CA SER A 51 4.58 7.76 -2.64
C SER A 51 6.02 8.17 -2.33
N GLU A 52 6.24 9.46 -2.05
CA GLU A 52 7.58 9.96 -1.73
C GLU A 52 8.12 9.36 -0.42
N ARG A 53 7.28 9.20 0.61
CA ARG A 53 7.68 8.51 1.86
C ARG A 53 8.05 7.06 1.59
N ALA A 54 7.30 6.37 0.73
CA ALA A 54 7.61 4.99 0.37
C ALA A 54 8.95 4.90 -0.37
N ILE A 55 9.18 5.76 -1.37
CA ILE A 55 10.44 5.83 -2.12
C ILE A 55 11.62 6.16 -1.19
N ARG A 56 11.49 7.17 -0.32
CA ARG A 56 12.51 7.52 0.67
C ARG A 56 12.83 6.35 1.61
N THR A 57 11.81 5.59 2.02
CA THR A 57 11.99 4.40 2.85
C THR A 57 12.77 3.31 2.14
N ILE A 58 12.39 2.97 0.90
CA ILE A 58 13.08 1.96 0.08
C ILE A 58 14.54 2.35 -0.13
N VAL A 59 14.80 3.61 -0.49
CA VAL A 59 16.16 4.11 -0.70
C VAL A 59 16.99 4.02 0.58
N THR A 60 16.41 4.38 1.72
CA THR A 60 17.09 4.32 3.01
C THR A 60 17.44 2.87 3.37
N ILE A 61 16.49 1.94 3.25
CA ILE A 61 16.71 0.52 3.54
C ILE A 61 17.77 -0.06 2.60
N GLY A 62 17.68 0.18 1.30
CA GLY A 62 18.64 -0.32 0.32
C GLY A 62 20.06 0.20 0.56
N ARG A 63 20.22 1.49 0.91
CA ARG A 63 21.52 2.06 1.26
C ARG A 63 22.09 1.44 2.53
N SER A 64 21.26 1.23 3.55
CA SER A 64 21.65 0.55 4.79
C SER A 64 22.07 -0.90 4.54
N MET A 65 21.36 -1.63 3.68
CA MET A 65 21.71 -3.01 3.29
C MET A 65 23.07 -3.06 2.61
N LEU A 66 23.33 -2.19 1.63
CA LEU A 66 24.62 -2.13 0.95
C LEU A 66 25.76 -1.77 1.91
N HIS A 67 25.55 -0.78 2.77
CA HIS A 67 26.55 -0.35 3.75
C HIS A 67 26.85 -1.46 4.77
N HIS A 68 25.82 -2.13 5.28
CA HIS A 68 25.97 -3.22 6.24
C HIS A 68 26.67 -4.44 5.63
N ALA A 69 26.31 -4.82 4.40
CA ALA A 69 26.93 -5.93 3.68
C ALA A 69 28.30 -5.58 3.07
N LYS A 70 28.76 -4.32 3.19
CA LYS A 70 29.99 -3.80 2.57
C LYS A 70 30.05 -4.04 1.06
N LEU A 71 28.90 -3.94 0.39
CA LEU A 71 28.76 -4.16 -1.04
C LEU A 71 28.92 -2.86 -1.82
N ASN A 72 29.44 -2.98 -3.04
CA ASN A 72 29.56 -1.84 -3.95
C ASN A 72 28.17 -1.42 -4.49
N LYS A 73 28.07 -0.17 -4.95
CA LYS A 73 26.84 0.41 -5.52
C LYS A 73 26.33 -0.33 -6.76
N CYS A 74 27.16 -1.17 -7.39
CA CYS A 74 26.75 -2.06 -8.49
C CYS A 74 25.57 -2.97 -8.09
N PHE A 75 25.46 -3.33 -6.81
CA PHE A 75 24.37 -4.16 -6.28
C PHE A 75 23.13 -3.36 -5.87
N TRP A 76 22.99 -2.12 -6.35
CA TRP A 76 21.84 -1.27 -6.01
C TRP A 76 20.51 -1.89 -6.43
N ALA A 77 20.46 -2.54 -7.59
CA ALA A 77 19.24 -3.17 -8.08
C ALA A 77 18.78 -4.30 -7.13
N GLU A 78 19.69 -5.18 -6.73
CA GLU A 78 19.44 -6.29 -5.81
C GLU A 78 19.08 -5.78 -4.41
N ALA A 79 19.78 -4.76 -3.92
CA ALA A 79 19.48 -4.14 -2.64
C ALA A 79 18.10 -3.45 -2.64
N ALA A 80 17.73 -2.77 -3.72
CA ALA A 80 16.42 -2.14 -3.87
C ALA A 80 15.30 -3.18 -3.97
N MET A 81 15.48 -4.25 -4.74
CA MET A 81 14.51 -5.36 -4.81
C MET A 81 14.31 -6.01 -3.44
N THR A 82 15.41 -6.26 -2.72
CA THR A 82 15.36 -6.84 -1.37
C THR A 82 14.66 -5.90 -0.39
N ALA A 83 14.95 -4.60 -0.44
CA ALA A 83 14.30 -3.59 0.38
C ALA A 83 12.78 -3.54 0.14
N ILE A 84 12.34 -3.60 -1.13
CA ILE A 84 10.92 -3.65 -1.51
C ILE A 84 10.28 -4.93 -0.98
N TYR A 85 10.94 -6.09 -1.17
CA TYR A 85 10.44 -7.38 -0.71
C TYR A 85 10.21 -7.38 0.81
N VAL A 86 11.23 -6.98 1.59
CA VAL A 86 11.15 -6.90 3.06
C VAL A 86 10.05 -5.93 3.49
N LYS A 87 9.96 -4.76 2.85
CA LYS A 87 8.94 -3.76 3.17
C LYS A 87 7.52 -4.28 2.94
N ASN A 88 7.30 -4.99 1.83
CA ASN A 88 6.00 -5.56 1.47
C ASN A 88 5.63 -6.74 2.38
N LEU A 89 6.60 -7.60 2.73
CA LEU A 89 6.41 -8.70 3.66
C LEU A 89 5.96 -8.20 5.04
N LEU A 90 6.66 -7.22 5.61
CA LEU A 90 6.31 -6.63 6.91
C LEU A 90 4.92 -5.98 6.91
N TYR A 91 4.48 -5.42 5.78
CA TYR A 91 3.14 -4.86 5.67
C TYR A 91 2.07 -5.96 5.73
N LEU A 92 2.27 -7.07 5.00
CA LEU A 92 1.35 -8.21 5.01
C LEU A 92 1.26 -8.87 6.39
N GLU A 93 2.39 -9.01 7.09
CA GLU A 93 2.41 -9.54 8.46
C GLU A 93 1.66 -8.65 9.45
N ARG A 94 1.79 -7.32 9.32
CA ARG A 94 1.06 -6.36 10.16
C ARG A 94 -0.44 -6.42 9.91
N GLU A 95 -0.87 -6.49 8.65
CA GLU A 95 -2.28 -6.64 8.33
C GLU A 95 -2.84 -8.01 8.80
N ALA A 96 -2.06 -9.09 8.67
CA ALA A 96 -2.45 -10.40 9.19
C ALA A 96 -2.56 -10.43 10.72
N LYS A 97 -1.65 -9.75 11.44
CA LYS A 97 -1.75 -9.55 12.90
C LYS A 97 -2.96 -8.70 13.27
N ARG A 98 -3.24 -7.63 12.53
CA ARG A 98 -4.38 -6.74 12.76
C ARG A 98 -5.72 -7.47 12.61
N LYS A 99 -5.83 -8.37 11.62
CA LYS A 99 -7.01 -9.23 11.44
C LYS A 99 -7.18 -10.22 12.59
N ARG A 100 -6.12 -10.92 12.99
CA ARG A 100 -6.15 -11.85 14.14
C ARG A 100 -6.48 -11.15 15.46
N SER A 101 -6.00 -9.93 15.68
CA SER A 101 -6.32 -9.14 16.89
C SER A 101 -7.74 -8.57 16.87
N GLY A 102 -8.32 -8.33 15.69
CA GLY A 102 -9.73 -7.92 15.55
C GLY A 102 -10.70 -9.06 15.82
N GLU A 103 -10.37 -10.28 15.38
CA GLU A 103 -11.18 -11.49 15.59
C GLU A 103 -11.26 -11.95 17.06
N THR A 104 -10.40 -11.45 17.94
CA THR A 104 -10.47 -11.76 19.39
C THR A 104 -11.48 -10.86 20.14
N GLY A 105 -11.93 -9.76 19.54
CA GLY A 105 -12.84 -8.80 20.18
C GLY A 105 -14.33 -8.99 19.91
N GLU A 106 -14.71 -9.86 18.97
CA GLU A 106 -16.13 -10.02 18.55
C GLU A 106 -16.80 -11.28 19.11
N ASN A 107 -16.06 -12.21 19.74
CA ASN A 107 -16.62 -13.49 20.21
C ASN A 107 -17.01 -13.52 21.71
N GLU A 108 -16.87 -12.43 22.46
CA GLU A 108 -17.32 -12.36 23.88
C GLU A 108 -18.60 -11.55 24.10
N ALA A 109 -19.14 -10.88 23.06
CA ALA A 109 -20.32 -10.02 23.20
C ALA A 109 -21.67 -10.70 22.92
N GLU A 110 -21.69 -11.94 22.41
CA GLU A 110 -22.93 -12.59 21.98
C GLU A 110 -23.53 -13.61 22.96
N ASN A 111 -22.90 -13.87 24.12
CA ASN A 111 -23.38 -14.93 25.04
C ASN A 111 -23.92 -14.45 26.40
N THR A 112 -24.31 -13.18 26.56
CA THR A 112 -24.93 -12.70 27.81
C THR A 112 -26.35 -12.14 27.64
N CYS A 113 -26.91 -12.13 26.44
CA CYS A 113 -28.27 -11.62 26.20
C CYS A 113 -29.23 -12.75 25.79
N SER A 114 -29.43 -13.71 26.69
CA SER A 114 -30.53 -14.68 26.60
C SER A 114 -30.72 -15.28 27.98
N LEU A 115 -31.44 -14.56 28.85
CA LEU A 115 -32.27 -15.07 29.94
C LEU A 115 -32.74 -13.82 30.69
N GLU A 116 -34.03 -13.50 30.54
CA GLU A 116 -34.94 -12.70 31.40
C GLU A 116 -36.03 -12.13 30.48
N GLY A 117 -36.86 -13.04 29.97
CA GLY A 117 -38.13 -12.71 29.35
C GLY A 117 -39.25 -12.89 30.37
N GLY A 118 -40.01 -11.81 30.57
CA GLY A 118 -41.43 -11.83 30.94
C GLY A 118 -41.77 -11.99 32.41
N PHE A 119 -42.43 -11.00 33.00
CA PHE A 119 -43.90 -11.01 33.06
C PHE A 119 -44.46 -9.64 33.48
N GLU A 120 -45.58 -9.29 32.87
CA GLU A 120 -46.33 -8.05 32.99
C GLU A 120 -47.06 -7.87 34.33
N SER A 121 -47.42 -6.61 34.55
CA SER A 121 -48.48 -6.01 35.39
C SER A 121 -49.43 -6.89 36.19
N ASP A 122 -49.66 -6.47 37.44
CA ASP A 122 -50.95 -5.93 37.92
C ASP A 122 -50.71 -4.87 39.00
#